data_AF-A0A523NM56-F1
#
_entry.id   AF-A0A523NM56-F1
#
_cell.length_a   1.000
_cell.length_b   1.000
_cell.length_c   1.000
_cell.angle_alpha   90.00
_cell.angle_beta   90.00
_cell.angle_gamma   90.00
#
_symmetry.space_group_name_H-M   'P 1'
#
loop_
_entity.id
_entity.type
_entity.pdbx_description
1 polymer ?
#
loop_
_entity_poly.entity_id
_entity_poly.type
_entity_poly.pdbx_seq_one_letter_code
_entity_poly.pdbx_strand_id
1 'polypeptide(L)'
;MGTGVAIRHDRTRGELTELARLDAQRVAQTVDVRRATPIRLTPIWPVALVMGGGLAAGIAFLPALDAAGAQEHPATRAALEQQRTEIVETIDETMDALDQESLDTISQQDLDTLERLARQLGEPTSDEIELARLRDESAATMQEMADRLARDAQRNLEVVDEVTRRFASAELPDAPSHEPPAELREFLDAVRRGELDDAAERFDELLQRADELPAPSREDIARELRELSERLDTQPGPDDPGGTDETEVERLREALDDLGVDEQTIDEILDEPDPARADRALEEALDEAAHDQTRDQTDDQTDDQTGDQISDQTTDQTTDQTREPPTGPRDESTQQTPDESRADEEIRRRIAEDVATAREKQQVGEQADEQRQRLSKALEQAADELQSQQQQQQPTERVPRPDQPDPSGAEQDAGQEGETPGTQPTVSELLRQMQQMQQEAQGKQADSERLREAARKLADTMTDQQKQQLLEQWMRMQGTDQDKPDTPPERLGGRGDPGSEKDGDLLEQQRTRLPPPAFEDVDLRDLDEQIRQNQQVIAEWLSGEPFEGAPAPAGAGGRAAVRRARNAAEQAVEKSIVPSRYHEFIRRYFDRLEKSLDTPPTAMPDTDGGTQ
;
A
#
# COMPACT_ATOMS: atom_id res chain seq x y z
N MET A 1 -51.56 33.28 19.81
CA MET A 1 -51.20 32.06 20.57
C MET A 1 -50.42 31.16 19.62
N GLY A 2 -49.11 31.39 19.50
CA GLY A 2 -48.23 30.59 18.65
C GLY A 2 -47.34 29.73 19.52
N THR A 3 -47.48 28.41 19.40
CA THR A 3 -46.61 27.42 20.03
C THR A 3 -45.33 27.29 19.20
N GLY A 4 -44.27 27.97 19.62
CA GLY A 4 -42.92 27.75 19.10
C GLY A 4 -42.35 26.44 19.67
N VAL A 5 -42.04 25.49 18.80
CA VAL A 5 -41.33 24.26 19.14
C VAL A 5 -39.84 24.56 19.04
N ALA A 6 -39.21 24.80 20.19
CA ALA A 6 -37.76 24.86 20.30
C ALA A 6 -37.20 23.42 20.28
N ILE A 7 -36.45 23.07 19.24
CA ILE A 7 -35.70 21.81 19.16
C ILE A 7 -34.48 21.94 20.07
N ARG A 8 -34.47 21.19 21.18
CA ARG A 8 -33.35 21.14 22.14
C ARG A 8 -32.17 20.36 21.56
N HIS A 9 -31.04 21.04 21.38
CA HIS A 9 -29.76 20.45 20.95
C HIS A 9 -28.92 19.81 22.08
N ASP A 10 -29.37 19.82 23.33
CA ASP A 10 -28.57 19.35 24.49
C ASP A 10 -28.42 17.82 24.64
N ARG A 11 -29.12 17.00 23.83
CA ARG A 11 -29.20 15.55 24.11
C ARG A 11 -27.96 14.76 23.70
N THR A 12 -27.21 15.20 22.69
CA THR A 12 -26.08 14.43 22.12
C THR A 12 -24.77 14.60 22.89
N ARG A 13 -24.55 15.73 23.57
CA ARG A 13 -23.36 15.92 24.44
C ARG A 13 -23.41 15.01 25.69
N GLY A 14 -24.60 14.72 26.19
CA GLY A 14 -24.79 13.80 27.32
C GLY A 14 -24.40 12.36 26.98
N GLU A 15 -24.77 11.88 25.79
CA GLU A 15 -24.58 10.48 25.37
C GLU A 15 -23.09 10.12 25.22
N LEU A 16 -22.25 11.05 24.75
CA LEU A 16 -20.81 10.81 24.56
C LEU A 16 -20.05 10.78 25.90
N THR A 17 -20.44 11.66 26.83
CA THR A 17 -19.88 11.71 28.19
C THR A 17 -20.35 10.51 29.03
N GLU A 18 -21.58 10.06 28.81
CA GLU A 18 -22.15 8.88 29.47
C GLU A 18 -21.53 7.58 28.95
N LEU A 19 -21.25 7.47 27.64
CA LEU A 19 -20.52 6.34 27.05
C LEU A 19 -19.08 6.24 27.61
N ALA A 20 -18.35 7.35 27.66
CA ALA A 20 -16.99 7.38 28.20
C ALA A 20 -16.93 7.01 29.69
N ARG A 21 -17.95 7.42 30.46
CA ARG A 21 -18.08 7.07 31.89
C ARG A 21 -18.46 5.61 32.11
N LEU A 22 -19.31 5.03 31.26
CA LEU A 22 -19.68 3.61 31.32
C LEU A 22 -18.49 2.70 30.99
N ASP A 23 -17.61 3.09 30.07
CA ASP A 23 -16.39 2.35 29.75
C ASP A 23 -15.38 2.36 30.92
N ALA A 24 -15.17 3.52 31.55
CA ALA A 24 -14.32 3.60 32.74
C ALA A 24 -14.85 2.72 33.91
N GLN A 25 -16.18 2.60 34.06
CA GLN A 25 -16.79 1.72 35.06
C GLN A 25 -16.68 0.24 34.70
N ARG A 26 -16.72 -0.12 33.41
CA ARG A 26 -16.60 -1.52 32.96
C ARG A 26 -15.20 -2.06 33.18
N VAL A 27 -14.17 -1.25 32.88
CA VAL A 27 -12.76 -1.59 33.10
C VAL A 27 -12.43 -1.74 34.59
N ALA A 28 -13.06 -0.93 35.45
CA ALA A 28 -12.89 -1.04 36.90
C ALA A 28 -13.58 -2.28 37.51
N GLN A 29 -14.57 -2.87 36.85
CA GLN A 29 -15.30 -4.05 37.34
C GLN A 29 -14.72 -5.39 36.87
N THR A 30 -13.82 -5.40 35.89
CA THR A 30 -13.19 -6.62 35.38
C THR A 30 -11.94 -7.05 36.16
N VAL A 31 -11.49 -6.29 37.16
CA VAL A 31 -10.37 -6.66 38.03
C VAL A 31 -10.90 -7.41 39.27
N ASP A 32 -10.99 -8.73 39.17
CA ASP A 32 -11.40 -9.60 40.28
C ASP A 32 -10.21 -9.90 41.22
N VAL A 33 -10.15 -9.21 42.37
CA VAL A 33 -9.07 -9.35 43.38
C VAL A 33 -9.33 -10.51 44.35
N ARG A 34 -10.21 -11.48 44.04
CA ARG A 34 -10.54 -12.56 44.98
C ARG A 34 -10.29 -13.96 44.42
N ARG A 35 -9.02 -14.37 44.40
CA ARG A 35 -8.61 -15.79 44.55
C ARG A 35 -7.17 -15.92 45.04
N ALA A 36 -6.93 -15.57 46.30
CA ALA A 36 -5.75 -16.00 47.02
C ALA A 36 -5.99 -17.43 47.56
N THR A 37 -5.51 -18.45 46.85
CA THR A 37 -5.44 -19.82 47.36
C THR A 37 -4.26 -19.97 48.32
N PRO A 38 -4.45 -20.53 49.54
CA PRO A 38 -3.36 -20.74 50.48
C PRO A 38 -2.41 -21.83 49.97
N ILE A 39 -1.17 -21.44 49.68
CA ILE A 39 -0.09 -22.37 49.30
C ILE A 39 0.24 -23.23 50.53
N ARG A 40 0.00 -24.53 50.42
CA ARG A 40 0.47 -25.52 51.40
C ARG A 40 1.94 -25.83 51.10
N LEU A 41 2.81 -25.50 52.05
CA LEU A 41 4.22 -25.85 52.08
C LEU A 41 4.40 -27.37 51.95
N THR A 42 4.92 -27.81 50.79
CA THR A 42 5.45 -29.16 50.60
C THR A 42 6.97 -29.17 50.81
N PRO A 43 7.57 -30.30 51.21
CA PRO A 43 8.92 -30.37 51.79
C PRO A 43 10.09 -30.29 50.78
N ILE A 44 9.94 -29.55 49.67
CA ILE A 44 10.93 -29.47 48.58
C ILE A 44 11.92 -28.29 48.76
N TRP A 45 11.65 -27.38 49.70
CA TRP A 45 12.47 -26.21 49.99
C TRP A 45 13.97 -26.44 50.32
N PRO A 46 14.43 -27.56 50.93
CA PRO A 46 15.86 -27.72 51.16
C PRO A 46 16.68 -27.88 49.87
N VAL A 47 16.08 -28.32 48.76
CA VAL A 47 16.79 -28.47 47.47
C VAL A 47 16.98 -27.11 46.78
N ALA A 48 15.99 -26.22 46.89
CA ALA A 48 16.07 -24.88 46.30
C ALA A 48 17.14 -23.99 46.99
N LEU A 49 17.32 -24.13 48.31
CA LEU A 49 18.36 -23.38 49.04
C LEU A 49 19.78 -23.87 48.75
N VAL A 50 19.97 -25.16 48.45
CA VAL A 50 21.28 -25.69 48.05
C VAL A 50 21.66 -25.25 46.63
N MET A 51 20.71 -25.21 45.70
CA MET A 51 20.96 -24.66 44.35
C MET A 51 21.17 -23.14 44.35
N GLY A 52 20.42 -22.40 45.17
CA GLY A 52 20.63 -20.94 45.32
C GLY A 52 22.00 -20.59 45.94
N GLY A 53 22.48 -21.40 46.90
CA GLY A 53 23.79 -21.20 47.51
C GLY A 53 24.98 -21.50 46.57
N GLY A 54 24.82 -22.45 45.65
CA GLY A 54 25.85 -22.77 44.65
C GLY A 54 26.07 -21.67 43.61
N LEU A 55 25.00 -20.98 43.20
CA LEU A 55 25.07 -19.88 42.24
C LEU A 55 25.69 -18.60 42.84
N ALA A 56 25.39 -18.28 44.09
CA ALA A 56 25.96 -17.11 44.76
C ALA A 56 27.46 -17.29 45.07
N ALA A 57 27.92 -18.51 45.36
CA ALA A 57 29.33 -18.79 45.61
C ALA A 57 30.19 -18.80 44.32
N GLY A 58 29.60 -19.09 43.15
CA GLY A 58 30.29 -19.05 41.87
C GLY A 58 30.62 -17.62 41.39
N ILE A 59 29.78 -16.65 41.73
CA ILE A 59 29.94 -15.24 41.31
C ILE A 59 31.03 -14.53 42.13
N ALA A 60 31.27 -14.94 43.38
CA ALA A 60 32.26 -14.29 44.26
C ALA A 60 33.72 -14.72 44.03
N PHE A 61 33.99 -15.73 43.19
CA PHE A 61 35.33 -16.30 42.98
C PHE A 61 35.85 -16.21 41.54
N LEU A 62 35.21 -15.41 40.68
CA LEU A 62 35.75 -15.08 39.37
C LEU A 62 36.73 -13.89 39.51
N PRO A 63 38.03 -14.09 39.27
CA PRO A 63 38.98 -12.98 39.26
C PRO A 63 38.66 -12.05 38.10
N ALA A 64 38.79 -10.74 38.35
CA ALA A 64 38.63 -9.66 37.39
C ALA A 64 39.45 -9.95 36.10
N LEU A 65 38.75 -10.49 35.10
CA LEU A 65 39.16 -10.46 33.69
C LEU A 65 38.43 -9.29 33.03
N ASP A 66 38.73 -8.09 33.53
CA ASP A 66 38.51 -6.87 32.75
C ASP A 66 39.63 -6.76 31.71
N ALA A 67 39.26 -6.49 30.46
CA ALA A 67 40.12 -6.10 29.34
C ALA A 67 40.83 -7.20 28.50
N ALA A 68 40.19 -8.33 28.21
CA ALA A 68 40.60 -9.18 27.09
C ALA A 68 39.43 -9.48 26.16
N GLY A 69 39.24 -8.59 25.17
CA GLY A 69 38.48 -8.73 23.93
C GLY A 69 37.13 -9.45 24.04
N ALA A 70 36.03 -8.72 23.84
CA ALA A 70 34.71 -9.28 23.61
C ALA A 70 34.79 -10.38 22.54
N GLN A 71 34.97 -11.63 22.98
CA GLN A 71 34.84 -12.79 22.14
C GLN A 71 33.34 -12.91 21.91
N GLU A 72 32.88 -12.38 20.78
CA GLU A 72 31.54 -12.61 20.27
C GLU A 72 31.19 -14.10 20.48
N HIS A 73 30.12 -14.34 21.21
CA HIS A 73 29.73 -15.68 21.60
C HIS A 73 29.47 -16.50 20.32
N PRO A 74 30.06 -17.70 20.16
CA PRO A 74 29.81 -18.54 18.98
C PRO A 74 28.32 -18.89 18.79
N ALA A 75 27.52 -18.79 19.85
CA ALA A 75 26.07 -18.99 19.81
C ALA A 75 25.32 -17.86 19.07
N THR A 76 25.73 -16.60 19.19
CA THR A 76 25.08 -15.49 18.46
C THR A 76 25.39 -15.56 16.97
N ARG A 77 26.62 -15.92 16.59
CA ARG A 77 26.98 -16.14 15.18
C ARG A 77 26.19 -17.29 14.55
N ALA A 78 26.04 -18.42 15.25
CA ALA A 78 25.26 -19.55 14.74
C ALA A 78 23.76 -19.21 14.57
N ALA A 79 23.18 -18.41 15.48
CA ALA A 79 21.79 -17.96 15.34
C ALA A 79 21.61 -17.00 14.15
N LEU A 80 22.57 -16.10 13.92
CA LEU A 80 22.54 -15.15 12.81
C LEU A 80 22.73 -15.84 11.46
N GLU A 81 23.61 -16.84 11.38
CA GLU A 81 23.75 -17.70 10.18
C GLU A 81 22.46 -18.47 9.88
N GLN A 82 21.75 -18.96 10.90
CA GLN A 82 20.47 -19.64 10.72
C GLN A 82 19.39 -18.68 10.22
N GLN A 83 19.26 -17.49 10.81
CA GLN A 83 18.28 -16.48 10.38
C GLN A 83 18.52 -16.05 8.93
N ARG A 84 19.79 -15.86 8.56
CA ARG A 84 20.18 -15.54 7.19
C ARG A 84 19.75 -16.61 6.20
N THR A 85 19.98 -17.88 6.52
CA THR A 85 19.61 -19.02 5.64
C THR A 85 18.10 -19.07 5.44
N GLU A 86 17.33 -18.84 6.51
CA GLU A 86 15.86 -18.81 6.46
C GLU A 86 15.32 -17.64 5.61
N ILE A 87 15.95 -16.46 5.67
CA ILE A 87 15.57 -15.31 4.85
C ILE A 87 15.82 -15.61 3.37
N VAL A 88 17.01 -16.10 3.01
CA VAL A 88 17.35 -16.42 1.62
C VAL A 88 16.44 -17.52 1.09
N GLU A 89 16.19 -18.57 1.86
CA GLU A 89 15.26 -19.65 1.49
C GLU A 89 13.84 -19.11 1.26
N THR A 90 13.36 -18.18 2.08
CA THR A 90 12.03 -17.57 1.90
C THR A 90 11.97 -16.70 0.64
N ILE A 91 13.05 -15.96 0.30
CA ILE A 91 13.11 -15.17 -0.93
C ILE A 91 13.12 -16.10 -2.15
N ASP A 92 13.99 -17.11 -2.16
CA ASP A 92 14.12 -18.08 -3.25
C ASP A 92 12.80 -18.85 -3.48
N GLU A 93 12.15 -19.33 -2.42
CA GLU A 93 10.85 -20.03 -2.51
C GLU A 93 9.77 -19.11 -3.09
N THR A 94 9.79 -17.82 -2.75
CA THR A 94 8.82 -16.85 -3.28
C THR A 94 9.08 -16.54 -4.74
N MET A 95 10.36 -16.42 -5.14
CA MET A 95 10.75 -16.19 -6.53
C MET A 95 10.44 -17.39 -7.44
N ASP A 96 10.66 -18.62 -6.95
CA ASP A 96 10.33 -19.85 -7.68
C ASP A 96 8.82 -20.06 -7.83
N ALA A 97 8.01 -19.49 -6.93
CA ALA A 97 6.56 -19.56 -6.98
C ALA A 97 5.93 -18.58 -7.97
N LEU A 98 6.64 -17.50 -8.33
CA LEU A 98 6.16 -16.48 -9.26
C LEU A 98 6.45 -16.91 -10.71
N ASP A 99 5.40 -16.94 -11.53
CA ASP A 99 5.54 -17.25 -12.96
C ASP A 99 6.14 -16.05 -13.71
N GLN A 100 7.45 -16.09 -13.95
CA GLN A 100 8.22 -15.02 -14.59
C GLN A 100 7.70 -14.63 -15.97
N GLU A 101 7.06 -15.55 -16.71
CA GLU A 101 6.53 -15.24 -18.04
C GLU A 101 5.29 -14.34 -17.99
N SER A 102 4.58 -14.29 -16.85
CA SER A 102 3.34 -13.53 -16.67
C SER A 102 3.54 -12.12 -16.08
N LEU A 103 4.77 -11.82 -15.65
CA LEU A 103 5.11 -10.57 -14.99
C LEU A 103 5.40 -9.47 -16.02
N ASP A 104 4.90 -8.27 -15.73
CA ASP A 104 5.23 -7.07 -16.48
C ASP A 104 6.69 -6.66 -16.26
N THR A 105 7.22 -5.78 -17.13
CA THR A 105 8.61 -5.32 -17.09
C THR A 105 9.00 -4.75 -15.72
N ILE A 106 8.08 -4.05 -15.03
CA ILE A 106 8.37 -3.45 -13.74
C ILE A 106 8.44 -4.52 -12.64
N SER A 107 7.54 -5.51 -12.63
CA SER A 107 7.65 -6.63 -11.67
C SER A 107 8.89 -7.49 -11.93
N GLN A 108 9.36 -7.61 -13.18
CA GLN A 108 10.63 -8.27 -13.49
C GLN A 108 11.82 -7.51 -12.88
N GLN A 109 11.81 -6.18 -12.93
CA GLN A 109 12.83 -5.34 -12.30
C GLN A 109 12.83 -5.48 -10.76
N ASP A 110 11.65 -5.61 -10.16
CA ASP A 110 11.53 -5.86 -8.71
C ASP A 110 12.03 -7.26 -8.34
N LEU A 111 11.79 -8.28 -9.18
CA LEU A 111 12.38 -9.61 -9.02
C LEU A 111 13.91 -9.58 -9.10
N ASP A 112 14.47 -8.86 -10.06
CA ASP A 112 15.93 -8.67 -10.17
C ASP A 112 16.50 -7.96 -8.93
N THR A 113 15.71 -7.07 -8.32
CA THR A 113 16.08 -6.40 -7.06
C THR A 113 16.04 -7.36 -5.89
N LEU A 114 15.00 -8.19 -5.76
CA LEU A 114 14.94 -9.26 -4.77
C LEU A 114 16.07 -10.28 -4.94
N GLU A 115 16.43 -10.64 -6.16
CA GLU A 115 17.55 -11.55 -6.42
C GLU A 115 18.89 -10.93 -5.98
N ARG A 116 19.09 -9.64 -6.27
CA ARG A 116 20.28 -8.90 -5.80
C ARG A 116 20.33 -8.86 -4.27
N LEU A 117 19.21 -8.58 -3.61
CA LEU A 117 19.11 -8.60 -2.15
C LEU A 117 19.36 -9.99 -1.57
N ALA A 118 18.81 -11.05 -2.17
CA ALA A 118 19.06 -12.44 -1.77
C ALA A 118 20.55 -12.83 -1.90
N ARG A 119 21.21 -12.43 -3.00
CA ARG A 119 22.65 -12.64 -3.18
C ARG A 119 23.47 -11.89 -2.13
N GLN A 120 23.14 -10.62 -1.84
CA GLN A 120 23.80 -9.84 -0.76
C GLN A 120 23.56 -10.47 0.61
N LEU A 121 22.33 -10.93 0.87
CA LEU A 121 21.96 -11.73 2.02
C LEU A 121 22.58 -13.11 2.04
N GLY A 122 23.27 -13.57 0.99
CA GLY A 122 24.08 -14.79 0.93
C GLY A 122 25.59 -14.57 1.19
N GLU A 123 26.10 -13.36 1.00
CA GLU A 123 27.51 -13.00 1.23
C GLU A 123 27.81 -12.73 2.71
N PRO A 124 28.78 -13.39 3.37
CA PRO A 124 29.06 -13.21 4.82
C PRO A 124 29.37 -11.76 5.19
N THR A 125 28.32 -11.00 5.51
CA THR A 125 28.39 -9.68 6.10
C THR A 125 28.69 -9.85 7.58
N SER A 126 29.56 -8.99 8.10
CA SER A 126 29.96 -9.04 9.52
C SER A 126 29.09 -8.16 10.39
N ASP A 127 28.17 -7.38 9.80
CA ASP A 127 27.38 -6.37 10.49
C ASP A 127 25.91 -6.81 10.61
N GLU A 128 25.44 -6.90 11.85
CA GLU A 128 24.04 -7.18 12.18
C GLU A 128 23.10 -6.06 11.69
N ILE A 129 23.60 -4.82 11.63
CA ILE A 129 22.84 -3.66 11.15
C ILE A 129 22.59 -3.79 9.65
N GLU A 130 23.59 -4.24 8.89
CA GLU A 130 23.46 -4.45 7.44
C GLU A 130 22.49 -5.59 7.12
N LEU A 131 22.55 -6.69 7.88
CA LEU A 131 21.61 -7.80 7.74
C LEU A 131 20.16 -7.35 8.00
N ALA A 132 19.94 -6.57 9.06
CA ALA A 132 18.62 -6.01 9.36
C ALA A 132 18.13 -5.12 8.22
N ARG A 133 18.98 -4.23 7.70
CA ARG A 133 18.64 -3.34 6.57
C ARG A 133 18.26 -4.12 5.32
N LEU A 134 19.05 -5.12 4.93
CA LEU A 134 18.79 -5.93 3.72
C LEU A 134 17.50 -6.73 3.83
N ARG A 135 17.20 -7.27 5.02
CA ARG A 135 15.93 -7.98 5.28
C ARG A 135 14.73 -7.03 5.19
N ASP A 136 14.86 -5.84 5.77
CA ASP A 136 13.80 -4.83 5.80
C ASP A 136 13.52 -4.31 4.38
N GLU A 137 14.58 -4.07 3.59
CA GLU A 137 14.52 -3.71 2.16
C GLU A 137 13.84 -4.83 1.34
N SER A 138 14.21 -6.10 1.57
CA SER A 138 13.58 -7.25 0.90
C SER A 138 12.09 -7.36 1.21
N ALA A 139 11.70 -7.17 2.47
CA ALA A 139 10.29 -7.21 2.88
C ALA A 139 9.49 -6.05 2.27
N ALA A 140 10.08 -4.85 2.17
CA ALA A 140 9.47 -3.71 1.53
C ALA A 140 9.24 -3.94 0.02
N THR A 141 10.26 -4.44 -0.70
CA THR A 141 10.14 -4.76 -2.13
C THR A 141 9.10 -5.85 -2.41
N MET A 142 9.03 -6.91 -1.59
CA MET A 142 7.97 -7.93 -1.73
C MET A 142 6.57 -7.35 -1.53
N GLN A 143 6.40 -6.47 -0.55
CA GLN A 143 5.10 -5.83 -0.28
C GLN A 143 4.69 -4.90 -1.43
N GLU A 144 5.62 -4.13 -1.99
CA GLU A 144 5.38 -3.27 -3.14
C GLU A 144 4.97 -4.07 -4.37
N MET A 145 5.71 -5.14 -4.70
CA MET A 145 5.39 -6.06 -5.79
C MET A 145 4.00 -6.68 -5.59
N ALA A 146 3.68 -7.12 -4.38
CA ALA A 146 2.35 -7.65 -4.07
C ALA A 146 1.25 -6.62 -4.31
N ASP A 147 1.45 -5.39 -3.87
CA ASP A 147 0.47 -4.32 -4.03
C ASP A 147 0.32 -3.89 -5.51
N ARG A 148 1.36 -4.04 -6.33
CA ARG A 148 1.27 -3.84 -7.79
C ARG A 148 0.51 -4.99 -8.47
N LEU A 149 0.90 -6.25 -8.20
CA LEU A 149 0.20 -7.43 -8.74
C LEU A 149 -1.29 -7.45 -8.37
N ALA A 150 -1.63 -7.07 -7.14
CA ALA A 150 -3.02 -6.95 -6.71
C ALA A 150 -3.78 -5.86 -7.48
N ARG A 151 -3.14 -4.71 -7.75
CA ARG A 151 -3.75 -3.64 -8.55
C ARG A 151 -3.95 -4.05 -10.00
N ASP A 152 -2.98 -4.75 -10.59
CA ASP A 152 -3.08 -5.23 -11.97
C ASP A 152 -4.12 -6.33 -12.12
N ALA A 153 -4.19 -7.27 -11.16
CA ALA A 153 -5.27 -8.24 -11.08
C ALA A 153 -6.64 -7.54 -11.01
N GLN A 154 -6.77 -6.50 -10.18
CA GLN A 154 -8.01 -5.75 -10.06
C GLN A 154 -8.37 -5.02 -11.36
N ARG A 155 -7.42 -4.37 -12.02
CA ARG A 155 -7.64 -3.72 -13.33
C ARG A 155 -8.10 -4.72 -14.38
N ASN A 156 -7.47 -5.89 -14.44
CA ASN A 156 -7.86 -6.94 -15.39
C ASN A 156 -9.28 -7.44 -15.12
N LEU A 157 -9.66 -7.62 -13.85
CA LEU A 157 -11.03 -7.98 -13.47
C LEU A 157 -12.03 -6.87 -13.80
N GLU A 158 -11.67 -5.60 -13.60
CA GLU A 158 -12.51 -4.45 -13.97
C GLU A 158 -12.74 -4.37 -15.48
N VAL A 159 -11.73 -4.67 -16.30
CA VAL A 159 -11.87 -4.77 -17.76
C VAL A 159 -12.83 -5.89 -18.13
N VAL A 160 -12.69 -7.08 -17.54
CA VAL A 160 -13.58 -8.22 -17.80
C VAL A 160 -15.02 -7.90 -17.36
N ASP A 161 -15.20 -7.28 -16.19
CA ASP A 161 -16.50 -6.86 -15.68
C ASP A 161 -17.15 -5.81 -16.57
N GLU A 162 -16.37 -4.85 -17.07
CA GLU A 162 -16.88 -3.81 -17.96
C GLU A 162 -17.29 -4.39 -19.31
N VAL A 163 -16.49 -5.28 -19.91
CA VAL A 163 -16.89 -5.99 -21.14
C VAL A 163 -18.16 -6.79 -20.89
N THR A 164 -18.21 -7.59 -19.82
CA THR A 164 -19.40 -8.37 -19.44
C THR A 164 -20.63 -7.48 -19.24
N ARG A 165 -20.46 -6.33 -18.58
CA ARG A 165 -21.50 -5.33 -18.39
C ARG A 165 -21.98 -4.75 -19.71
N ARG A 166 -21.08 -4.44 -20.66
CA ARG A 166 -21.45 -3.96 -21.99
C ARG A 166 -22.28 -5.01 -22.73
N PHE A 167 -21.84 -6.27 -22.75
CA PHE A 167 -22.61 -7.38 -23.32
C PHE A 167 -23.99 -7.54 -22.65
N ALA A 168 -24.06 -7.42 -21.33
CA ALA A 168 -25.33 -7.51 -20.59
C ALA A 168 -26.26 -6.32 -20.87
N SER A 169 -25.69 -5.13 -21.06
CA SER A 169 -26.41 -3.88 -21.34
C SER A 169 -26.87 -3.74 -22.78
N ALA A 170 -26.26 -4.50 -23.71
CA ALA A 170 -26.71 -4.62 -25.07
C ALA A 170 -28.04 -5.39 -25.09
N GLU A 171 -29.13 -4.69 -24.74
CA GLU A 171 -30.49 -5.18 -24.96
C GLU A 171 -30.59 -5.54 -26.44
N LEU A 172 -30.85 -6.82 -26.71
CA LEU A 172 -31.29 -7.26 -28.02
C LEU A 172 -32.46 -6.35 -28.39
N PRO A 173 -32.42 -5.68 -29.55
CA PRO A 173 -33.54 -4.85 -29.97
C PRO A 173 -34.81 -5.69 -29.89
N ASP A 174 -35.89 -5.11 -29.35
CA ASP A 174 -37.25 -5.65 -29.35
C ASP A 174 -37.73 -5.76 -30.81
N ALA A 175 -37.06 -6.58 -31.61
CA ALA A 175 -37.32 -6.78 -33.02
C ALA A 175 -38.57 -7.66 -33.09
N PRO A 176 -39.70 -7.11 -33.55
CA PRO A 176 -40.94 -7.86 -33.59
C PRO A 176 -40.87 -8.80 -34.78
N SER A 177 -40.52 -10.09 -34.58
CA SER A 177 -41.09 -11.26 -35.29
C SER A 177 -40.26 -12.56 -35.18
N HIS A 178 -38.97 -12.50 -34.87
CA HIS A 178 -38.11 -13.69 -34.87
C HIS A 178 -37.44 -13.87 -33.52
N GLU A 179 -37.89 -14.90 -32.80
CA GLU A 179 -37.23 -15.37 -31.59
C GLU A 179 -35.81 -15.84 -31.98
N PRO A 180 -34.75 -15.33 -31.35
CA PRO A 180 -33.40 -15.79 -31.63
C PRO A 180 -33.29 -17.30 -31.39
N PRO A 181 -32.39 -18.02 -32.08
CA PRO A 181 -32.14 -19.43 -31.83
C PRO A 181 -31.93 -19.71 -30.33
N ALA A 182 -32.37 -20.87 -29.86
CA ALA A 182 -32.26 -21.21 -28.43
C ALA A 182 -30.79 -21.21 -27.98
N GLU A 183 -29.90 -21.66 -28.85
CA GLU A 183 -28.45 -21.72 -28.64
C GLU A 183 -27.84 -20.33 -28.44
N LEU A 184 -28.27 -19.34 -29.24
CA LEU A 184 -27.81 -17.96 -29.10
C LEU A 184 -28.31 -17.33 -27.79
N ARG A 185 -29.53 -17.67 -27.37
CA ARG A 185 -30.06 -17.24 -26.07
C ARG A 185 -29.29 -17.84 -24.90
N GLU A 186 -28.97 -19.12 -24.97
CA GLU A 186 -28.16 -19.80 -23.95
C GLU A 186 -26.75 -19.19 -23.85
N PHE A 187 -26.13 -18.88 -24.99
CA PHE A 187 -24.87 -18.12 -25.04
C PHE A 187 -24.99 -16.75 -24.36
N LEU A 188 -25.96 -15.93 -24.77
CA LEU A 188 -26.13 -14.59 -24.22
C LEU A 188 -26.51 -14.59 -22.74
N ASP A 189 -27.28 -15.60 -22.29
CA ASP A 189 -27.60 -15.77 -20.87
C ASP A 189 -26.40 -16.28 -20.05
N ALA A 190 -25.46 -17.03 -20.65
CA ALA A 190 -24.20 -17.37 -20.00
C ALA A 190 -23.30 -16.13 -19.84
N VAL A 191 -23.16 -15.31 -20.90
CA VAL A 191 -22.43 -14.04 -20.84
C VAL A 191 -23.03 -13.10 -19.80
N ARG A 192 -24.36 -12.94 -19.76
CA ARG A 192 -25.04 -12.11 -18.75
C ARG A 192 -24.85 -12.57 -17.31
N ARG A 193 -24.66 -13.87 -17.09
CA ARG A 193 -24.39 -14.44 -15.77
C ARG A 193 -22.93 -14.33 -15.37
N GLY A 194 -22.05 -13.85 -16.26
CA GLY A 194 -20.60 -13.84 -16.05
C GLY A 194 -19.98 -15.24 -16.11
N GLU A 195 -20.70 -16.23 -16.64
CA GLU A 195 -20.21 -17.60 -16.80
C GLU A 195 -19.45 -17.69 -18.15
N LEU A 196 -18.25 -17.09 -18.20
CA LEU A 196 -17.47 -17.00 -19.45
C LEU A 196 -17.07 -18.36 -20.01
N ASP A 197 -16.80 -19.34 -19.15
CA ASP A 197 -16.48 -20.72 -19.54
C ASP A 197 -17.67 -21.36 -20.27
N ASP A 198 -18.85 -21.31 -19.65
CA ASP A 198 -20.09 -21.81 -20.24
C ASP A 198 -20.39 -21.03 -21.54
N ALA A 199 -20.19 -19.71 -21.56
CA ALA A 199 -20.40 -18.90 -22.75
C ALA A 199 -19.48 -19.31 -23.91
N ALA A 200 -18.20 -19.59 -23.65
CA ALA A 200 -17.29 -20.07 -24.68
C ALA A 200 -17.71 -21.44 -25.23
N GLU A 201 -18.09 -22.39 -24.35
CA GLU A 201 -18.58 -23.71 -24.77
C GLU A 201 -19.86 -23.59 -25.61
N ARG A 202 -20.83 -22.75 -25.19
CA ARG A 202 -22.06 -22.50 -25.95
C ARG A 202 -21.81 -21.81 -27.29
N PHE A 203 -20.80 -20.94 -27.37
CA PHE A 203 -20.42 -20.31 -28.62
C PHE A 203 -19.81 -21.33 -29.60
N ASP A 204 -18.94 -22.22 -29.12
CA ASP A 204 -18.38 -23.31 -29.93
C ASP A 204 -19.47 -24.29 -30.40
N GLU A 205 -20.41 -24.65 -29.53
CA GLU A 205 -21.59 -25.44 -29.91
C GLU A 205 -22.42 -24.73 -30.99
N LEU A 206 -22.62 -23.41 -30.85
CA LEU A 206 -23.33 -22.60 -31.82
C LEU A 206 -22.62 -22.58 -33.17
N LEU A 207 -21.28 -22.46 -33.20
CA LEU A 207 -20.49 -22.51 -34.42
C LEU A 207 -20.53 -23.89 -35.09
N GLN A 208 -20.37 -24.97 -34.34
CA GLN A 208 -20.46 -26.33 -34.88
C GLN A 208 -21.84 -26.60 -35.47
N ARG A 209 -22.89 -26.13 -34.80
CA ARG A 209 -24.28 -26.32 -35.24
C ARG A 209 -24.66 -25.37 -36.37
N ALA A 210 -24.01 -24.21 -36.49
CA ALA A 210 -24.27 -23.25 -37.57
C ALA A 210 -24.09 -23.90 -38.95
N ASP A 211 -23.14 -24.81 -39.10
CA ASP A 211 -22.93 -25.54 -40.36
C ASP A 211 -24.11 -26.46 -40.73
N GLU A 212 -24.85 -26.95 -39.73
CA GLU A 212 -26.05 -27.77 -39.91
C GLU A 212 -27.33 -26.95 -40.11
N LEU A 213 -27.31 -25.67 -39.73
CA LEU A 213 -28.47 -24.79 -39.84
C LEU A 213 -28.79 -24.41 -41.30
N PRO A 214 -30.07 -24.21 -41.65
CA PRO A 214 -30.46 -23.69 -42.95
C PRO A 214 -29.77 -22.34 -43.24
N ALA A 215 -29.42 -22.09 -44.50
CA ALA A 215 -28.81 -20.85 -44.95
C ALA A 215 -29.44 -19.55 -44.38
N PRO A 216 -30.79 -19.38 -44.34
CA PRO A 216 -31.37 -18.16 -43.75
C PRO A 216 -31.05 -18.01 -42.26
N SER A 217 -31.05 -19.10 -41.48
CA SER A 217 -30.72 -19.06 -40.04
C SER A 217 -29.25 -18.71 -39.81
N ARG A 218 -28.34 -19.18 -40.66
CA ARG A 218 -26.92 -18.77 -40.62
C ARG A 218 -26.75 -17.28 -40.90
N GLU A 219 -27.45 -16.75 -41.91
CA GLU A 219 -27.41 -15.32 -42.23
C GLU A 219 -27.95 -14.46 -41.10
N ASP A 220 -29.00 -14.91 -40.41
CA ASP A 220 -29.58 -14.21 -39.27
C ASP A 220 -28.62 -14.21 -38.07
N ILE A 221 -28.02 -15.35 -37.72
CA ILE A 221 -27.00 -15.44 -36.64
C ILE A 221 -25.79 -14.56 -36.97
N ALA A 222 -25.26 -14.64 -38.19
CA ALA A 222 -24.10 -13.85 -38.60
C ALA A 222 -24.41 -12.33 -38.62
N ARG A 223 -25.66 -11.95 -38.93
CA ARG A 223 -26.12 -10.56 -38.86
C ARG A 223 -26.21 -10.08 -37.41
N GLU A 224 -26.79 -10.87 -36.52
CA GLU A 224 -26.89 -10.53 -35.10
C GLU A 224 -25.52 -10.46 -34.43
N LEU A 225 -24.60 -11.40 -34.71
CA LEU A 225 -23.23 -11.34 -34.19
C LEU A 225 -22.45 -10.13 -34.73
N ARG A 226 -22.66 -9.76 -36.00
CA ARG A 226 -22.05 -8.55 -36.58
C ARG A 226 -22.63 -7.28 -35.95
N GLU A 227 -23.95 -7.19 -35.79
CA GLU A 227 -24.60 -6.04 -35.16
C GLU A 227 -24.19 -5.90 -33.69
N LEU A 228 -24.02 -7.02 -32.97
CA LEU A 228 -23.51 -7.04 -31.61
C LEU A 228 -22.04 -6.61 -31.54
N SER A 229 -21.20 -7.08 -32.45
CA SER A 229 -19.80 -6.61 -32.59
C SER A 229 -19.74 -5.12 -32.91
N GLU A 230 -20.54 -4.64 -33.86
CA GLU A 230 -20.58 -3.23 -34.26
C GLU A 230 -21.09 -2.35 -33.11
N ARG A 231 -22.05 -2.84 -32.30
CA ARG A 231 -22.50 -2.13 -31.08
C ARG A 231 -21.42 -2.12 -30.00
N LEU A 232 -20.65 -3.19 -29.82
CA LEU A 232 -19.54 -3.20 -28.87
C LEU A 232 -18.42 -2.24 -29.29
N ASP A 233 -18.16 -2.12 -30.60
CA ASP A 233 -17.19 -1.16 -31.17
C ASP A 233 -17.71 0.29 -31.13
N THR A 234 -19.01 0.52 -31.36
CA THR A 234 -19.59 1.88 -31.42
C THR A 234 -20.12 2.39 -30.11
N GLN A 235 -20.26 1.55 -29.09
CA GLN A 235 -20.62 1.98 -27.76
C GLN A 235 -19.34 2.50 -27.10
N PRO A 236 -19.20 3.83 -26.94
CA PRO A 236 -18.00 4.37 -26.35
C PRO A 236 -17.82 3.74 -24.99
N GLY A 237 -16.67 3.13 -24.77
CA GLY A 237 -16.28 2.73 -23.43
C GLY A 237 -16.39 3.90 -22.46
N PRO A 238 -16.46 3.64 -21.15
CA PRO A 238 -16.24 4.69 -20.15
C PRO A 238 -14.90 5.42 -20.38
N ASP A 239 -13.98 4.79 -21.11
CA ASP A 239 -12.70 5.33 -21.60
C ASP A 239 -12.60 5.36 -23.14
N ASP A 240 -13.71 5.36 -23.89
CA ASP A 240 -13.69 5.77 -25.31
C ASP A 240 -14.13 7.24 -25.38
N PRO A 241 -13.17 8.15 -25.42
CA PRO A 241 -13.42 9.56 -25.46
C PRO A 241 -13.81 9.95 -26.89
N GLY A 242 -15.08 9.78 -27.25
CA GLY A 242 -15.69 10.53 -28.37
C GLY A 242 -15.70 12.05 -28.17
N GLY A 243 -14.89 12.56 -27.23
CA GLY A 243 -14.53 13.95 -26.98
C GLY A 243 -13.05 14.14 -26.59
N THR A 244 -12.13 13.24 -27.00
CA THR A 244 -10.68 13.51 -27.06
C THR A 244 -10.41 14.61 -28.08
N ASP A 245 -9.59 15.62 -27.81
CA ASP A 245 -8.21 15.48 -27.35
C ASP A 245 -7.94 15.99 -25.93
N GLU A 246 -8.72 16.94 -25.40
CA GLU A 246 -8.29 17.70 -24.21
C GLU A 246 -8.16 16.89 -22.92
N THR A 247 -9.05 15.91 -22.65
CA THR A 247 -9.01 15.20 -21.34
C THR A 247 -8.00 14.08 -21.26
N GLU A 248 -7.65 13.45 -22.38
CA GLU A 248 -6.59 12.43 -22.42
C GLU A 248 -5.22 13.09 -22.48
N VAL A 249 -5.11 14.18 -23.23
CA VAL A 249 -3.95 15.07 -23.19
C VAL A 249 -3.72 15.60 -21.77
N GLU A 250 -4.77 16.02 -21.06
CA GLU A 250 -4.64 16.48 -19.67
C GLU A 250 -4.21 15.34 -18.71
N ARG A 251 -4.76 14.12 -18.86
CA ARG A 251 -4.33 12.98 -18.02
C ARG A 251 -2.89 12.55 -18.33
N LEU A 252 -2.50 12.58 -19.60
CA LEU A 252 -1.12 12.28 -20.00
C LEU A 252 -0.18 13.39 -19.51
N ARG A 253 -0.62 14.64 -19.55
CA ARG A 253 0.10 15.80 -18.99
C ARG A 253 0.29 15.65 -17.48
N GLU A 254 -0.78 15.32 -16.74
CA GLU A 254 -0.74 15.05 -15.29
C GLU A 254 0.17 13.85 -14.97
N ALA A 255 0.09 12.75 -15.74
CA ALA A 255 0.94 11.59 -15.52
C ALA A 255 2.42 11.85 -15.81
N LEU A 256 2.75 12.70 -16.79
CA LEU A 256 4.13 13.08 -17.09
C LEU A 256 4.69 14.10 -16.08
N ASP A 257 3.84 15.02 -15.61
CA ASP A 257 4.19 15.97 -14.54
C ASP A 257 4.47 15.22 -13.21
N ASP A 258 3.65 14.22 -12.87
CA ASP A 258 3.87 13.34 -11.71
C ASP A 258 5.19 12.54 -11.80
N LEU A 259 5.67 12.28 -13.02
CA LEU A 259 6.95 11.62 -13.28
C LEU A 259 8.13 12.62 -13.30
N GLY A 260 7.87 13.90 -13.05
CA GLY A 260 8.89 14.95 -13.04
C GLY A 260 9.36 15.38 -14.43
N VAL A 261 8.64 15.03 -15.49
CA VAL A 261 8.92 15.53 -16.83
C VAL A 261 8.53 17.00 -16.88
N ASP A 262 9.41 17.86 -17.39
CA ASP A 262 9.11 19.29 -17.44
C ASP A 262 7.99 19.61 -18.43
N GLU A 263 7.14 20.58 -18.06
CA GLU A 263 5.98 21.02 -18.85
C GLU A 263 6.31 21.36 -20.32
N GLN A 264 7.53 21.83 -20.61
CA GLN A 264 7.94 22.15 -21.97
C GLN A 264 8.16 20.89 -22.81
N THR A 265 8.78 19.87 -22.23
CA THR A 265 8.94 18.54 -22.85
C THR A 265 7.60 17.84 -23.01
N ILE A 266 6.69 17.98 -22.04
CA ILE A 266 5.32 17.47 -22.15
C ILE A 266 4.59 18.10 -23.34
N ASP A 267 4.63 19.43 -23.46
CA ASP A 267 4.05 20.12 -24.62
C ASP A 267 4.71 19.69 -25.95
N GLU A 268 6.03 19.46 -25.96
CA GLU A 268 6.74 18.99 -27.17
C GLU A 268 6.34 17.58 -27.58
N ILE A 269 6.12 16.67 -26.63
CA ILE A 269 5.63 15.30 -26.88
C ILE A 269 4.19 15.34 -27.41
N LEU A 270 3.33 16.16 -26.80
CA LEU A 270 1.92 16.27 -27.16
C LEU A 270 1.69 16.96 -28.52
N ASP A 271 2.52 17.93 -28.88
CA ASP A 271 2.43 18.64 -30.16
C ASP A 271 3.10 17.89 -31.32
N GLU A 272 3.81 16.77 -31.09
CA GLU A 272 4.49 16.00 -32.14
C GLU A 272 3.50 15.13 -32.94
N PRO A 273 3.24 15.46 -34.23
CA PRO A 273 2.21 14.78 -35.01
C PRO A 273 2.63 13.39 -35.52
N ASP A 274 3.91 13.02 -35.38
CA ASP A 274 4.45 11.72 -35.78
C ASP A 274 4.57 10.81 -34.54
N PRO A 275 3.73 9.76 -34.39
CA PRO A 275 3.73 8.93 -33.19
C PRO A 275 5.10 8.28 -32.93
N ALA A 276 5.86 7.94 -33.98
CA ALA A 276 7.18 7.34 -33.83
C ALA A 276 8.25 8.33 -33.33
N ARG A 277 7.96 9.63 -33.33
CA ARG A 277 8.80 10.67 -32.71
C ARG A 277 8.29 11.03 -31.32
N ALA A 278 6.97 11.09 -31.11
CA ALA A 278 6.38 11.25 -29.79
C ALA A 278 6.84 10.14 -28.84
N ASP A 279 6.82 8.88 -29.28
CA ASP A 279 7.31 7.74 -28.50
C ASP A 279 8.79 7.88 -28.11
N ARG A 280 9.61 8.40 -29.04
CA ARG A 280 11.06 8.58 -28.82
C ARG A 280 11.35 9.76 -27.89
N ALA A 281 10.61 10.85 -28.03
CA ALA A 281 10.70 12.01 -27.15
C ALA A 281 10.22 11.66 -25.74
N LEU A 282 9.17 10.84 -25.63
CA LEU A 282 8.70 10.30 -24.36
C LEU A 282 9.76 9.41 -23.67
N GLU A 283 10.39 8.51 -24.42
CA GLU A 283 11.46 7.65 -23.88
C GLU A 283 12.66 8.48 -23.39
N GLU A 284 13.10 9.48 -24.17
CA GLU A 284 14.19 10.40 -23.79
C GLU A 284 13.82 11.25 -22.56
N ALA A 285 12.58 11.73 -22.47
CA ALA A 285 12.09 12.52 -21.34
C ALA A 285 12.02 11.71 -20.04
N LEU A 286 11.58 10.45 -20.12
CA LEU A 286 11.53 9.56 -18.95
C LEU A 286 12.94 9.18 -18.46
N ASP A 287 13.88 8.94 -19.38
CA ASP A 287 15.29 8.68 -19.04
C ASP A 287 15.94 9.91 -18.37
N GLU A 288 15.65 11.12 -18.85
CA GLU A 288 16.16 12.37 -18.26
C GLU A 288 15.54 12.64 -16.88
N ALA A 289 14.22 12.49 -16.74
CA ALA A 289 13.53 12.64 -15.45
C ALA A 289 14.03 11.64 -14.40
N ALA A 290 14.26 10.38 -14.78
CA ALA A 290 14.87 9.38 -13.91
C ALA A 290 16.31 9.74 -13.51
N HIS A 291 17.08 10.35 -14.42
CA HIS A 291 18.45 10.80 -14.14
C HIS A 291 18.48 11.98 -13.17
N ASP A 292 17.58 12.96 -13.34
CA ASP A 292 17.49 14.11 -12.46
C ASP A 292 16.95 13.72 -11.08
N GLN A 293 15.95 12.85 -10.99
CA GLN A 293 15.46 12.34 -9.71
C GLN A 293 16.55 11.60 -8.92
N THR A 294 17.33 10.75 -9.58
CA THR A 294 18.44 10.05 -8.93
C THR A 294 19.55 11.00 -8.51
N ARG A 295 19.82 12.05 -9.31
CA ARG A 295 20.80 13.08 -8.98
C ARG A 295 20.38 13.88 -7.75
N ASP A 296 19.15 14.39 -7.74
CA ASP A 296 18.62 15.20 -6.62
C ASP A 296 18.54 14.39 -5.34
N GLN A 297 18.09 13.13 -5.41
CA GLN A 297 18.11 12.23 -4.24
C GLN A 297 19.53 11.98 -3.72
N THR A 298 20.51 11.86 -4.62
CA THR A 298 21.90 11.64 -4.21
C THR A 298 22.50 12.91 -3.61
N ASP A 299 22.27 14.07 -4.22
CA ASP A 299 22.81 15.34 -3.75
C ASP A 299 22.18 15.71 -2.39
N ASP A 300 20.86 15.58 -2.23
CA ASP A 300 20.16 15.84 -0.96
C ASP A 300 20.56 14.85 0.15
N GLN A 301 20.66 13.55 -0.16
CA GLN A 301 21.11 12.57 0.84
C GLN A 301 22.56 12.79 1.24
N THR A 302 23.43 13.20 0.31
CA THR A 302 24.83 13.39 0.63
C THR A 302 25.04 14.66 1.46
N ASP A 303 24.37 15.75 1.11
CA ASP A 303 24.52 17.03 1.83
C ASP A 303 23.88 16.96 3.23
N ASP A 304 22.68 16.38 3.38
CA ASP A 304 22.02 16.30 4.69
C ASP A 304 22.69 15.26 5.61
N GLN A 305 23.05 14.08 5.09
CA GLN A 305 23.64 13.04 5.95
C GLN A 305 25.08 13.34 6.33
N THR A 306 25.90 13.91 5.43
CA THR A 306 27.28 14.23 5.78
C THR A 306 27.42 15.58 6.49
N GLY A 307 26.55 16.54 6.19
CA GLY A 307 26.52 17.84 6.87
C GLY A 307 26.17 17.70 8.35
N ASP A 308 25.04 17.09 8.66
CA ASP A 308 24.52 17.06 10.03
C ASP A 308 25.27 16.05 10.92
N GLN A 309 25.61 14.85 10.40
CA GLN A 309 26.31 13.85 11.23
C GLN A 309 27.74 14.27 11.60
N ILE A 310 28.46 14.94 10.69
CA ILE A 310 29.82 15.42 10.98
C ILE A 310 29.75 16.61 11.93
N SER A 311 28.77 17.51 11.76
CA SER A 311 28.59 18.70 12.61
C SER A 311 28.25 18.31 14.05
N ASP A 312 27.33 17.36 14.25
CA ASP A 312 26.91 16.92 15.58
C ASP A 312 27.99 16.08 16.28
N GLN A 313 28.65 15.14 15.57
CA GLN A 313 29.73 14.35 16.18
C GLN A 313 30.96 15.18 16.57
N THR A 314 31.33 16.18 15.78
CA THR A 314 32.50 17.00 16.12
C THR A 314 32.20 18.02 17.22
N THR A 315 30.98 18.56 17.28
CA THR A 315 30.58 19.53 18.29
C THR A 315 30.44 18.91 19.68
N ASP A 316 29.90 17.69 19.77
CA ASP A 316 29.75 17.01 21.05
C ASP A 316 31.08 16.47 21.60
N GLN A 317 31.97 15.96 20.73
CA GLN A 317 33.27 15.44 21.18
C GLN A 317 34.26 16.52 21.62
N THR A 318 34.16 17.75 21.11
CA THR A 318 35.05 18.85 21.54
C THR A 318 34.55 19.60 22.77
N THR A 319 33.23 19.61 23.01
CA THR A 319 32.66 20.33 24.14
C THR A 319 32.90 19.62 25.48
N ASP A 320 32.91 18.28 25.49
CA ASP A 320 33.12 17.51 26.73
C ASP A 320 34.59 17.35 27.16
N GLN A 321 35.56 17.58 26.27
CA GLN A 321 36.99 17.48 26.63
C GLN A 321 37.57 18.74 27.28
N THR A 322 36.80 19.82 27.40
CA THR A 322 37.33 21.12 27.89
C THR A 322 36.78 21.54 29.27
N ARG A 323 36.08 20.66 30.00
CA ARG A 323 35.56 20.98 31.34
C ARG A 323 36.52 20.54 32.44
N GLU A 324 37.24 21.52 33.00
CA GLU A 324 38.20 21.40 34.10
C GLU A 324 37.68 20.65 35.35
N PRO A 325 38.59 20.05 36.15
CA PRO A 325 38.23 19.23 37.31
C PRO A 325 37.99 20.07 38.57
N PRO A 326 37.00 19.74 39.43
CA PRO A 326 36.96 20.26 40.77
C PRO A 326 37.84 19.41 41.71
N THR A 327 38.67 20.12 42.45
CA THR A 327 39.47 19.64 43.56
C THR A 327 38.62 19.47 44.83
N GLY A 328 38.80 18.37 45.57
CA GLY A 328 38.38 18.30 46.97
C GLY A 328 38.09 16.88 47.49
N PRO A 329 38.76 16.41 48.56
CA PRO A 329 38.50 15.11 49.17
C PRO A 329 37.36 15.19 50.18
N ARG A 330 36.51 14.16 50.28
CA ARG A 330 35.56 14.03 51.38
C ARG A 330 35.33 12.58 51.79
N ASP A 331 35.45 12.38 53.09
CA ASP A 331 35.44 11.14 53.85
C ASP A 331 34.12 10.33 53.77
N GLU A 332 34.33 9.05 54.05
CA GLU A 332 33.43 7.95 54.41
C GLU A 332 32.16 8.32 55.23
N SER A 333 31.02 7.71 54.89
CA SER A 333 30.18 6.97 55.87
C SER A 333 29.02 6.24 55.19
N THR A 334 29.05 4.91 55.32
CA THR A 334 28.05 3.93 54.95
C THR A 334 26.84 3.96 55.90
N GLN A 335 25.64 4.21 55.38
CA GLN A 335 24.38 3.77 55.98
C GLN A 335 23.50 3.16 54.89
N GLN A 336 23.45 1.81 54.87
CA GLN A 336 22.51 1.01 54.08
C GLN A 336 21.08 1.27 54.57
N THR A 337 20.22 1.75 53.68
CA THR A 337 18.78 1.90 53.91
C THR A 337 18.02 0.64 53.45
N PRO A 338 16.89 0.26 54.09
CA PRO A 338 16.19 -1.00 53.80
C PRO A 338 15.29 -0.98 52.55
N ASP A 339 15.39 0.03 51.68
CA ASP A 339 14.41 0.26 50.61
C ASP A 339 14.76 -0.41 49.26
N GLU A 340 16.02 -0.80 49.03
CA GLU A 340 16.43 -1.48 47.80
C GLU A 340 15.81 -2.88 47.68
N SER A 341 15.51 -3.55 48.80
CA SER A 341 14.94 -4.90 48.77
C SER A 341 13.50 -4.96 48.25
N ARG A 342 12.75 -3.83 48.22
CA ARG A 342 11.41 -3.80 47.63
C ARG A 342 11.41 -3.63 46.11
N ALA A 343 12.35 -2.85 45.59
CA ALA A 343 12.50 -2.66 44.15
C ALA A 343 12.91 -3.98 43.46
N ASP A 344 13.82 -4.72 44.09
CA ASP A 344 14.30 -6.01 43.57
C ASP A 344 13.21 -7.10 43.54
N GLU A 345 12.30 -7.10 44.52
CA GLU A 345 11.17 -8.03 44.58
C GLU A 345 10.10 -7.70 43.51
N GLU A 346 9.88 -6.42 43.21
CA GLU A 346 8.94 -5.98 42.18
C GLU A 346 9.44 -6.31 40.77
N ILE A 347 10.75 -6.13 40.51
CA ILE A 347 11.37 -6.51 39.23
C ILE A 347 11.25 -8.02 38.99
N ARG A 348 11.54 -8.84 40.01
CA ARG A 348 11.40 -10.31 39.89
C ARG A 348 9.97 -10.75 39.64
N ARG A 349 8.99 -10.05 40.24
CA ARG A 349 7.57 -10.34 40.02
C ARG A 349 7.16 -10.05 38.58
N ARG A 350 7.60 -8.91 38.01
CA ARG A 350 7.30 -8.57 36.60
C ARG A 350 7.92 -9.59 35.63
N ILE A 351 9.18 -9.96 35.84
CA ILE A 351 9.85 -10.98 35.02
C ILE A 351 9.12 -12.33 35.09
N ALA A 352 8.61 -12.74 36.25
CA ALA A 352 7.86 -13.98 36.38
C ALA A 352 6.48 -13.94 35.66
N GLU A 353 5.85 -12.77 35.61
CA GLU A 353 4.58 -12.55 34.92
C GLU A 353 4.77 -12.54 33.39
N ASP A 354 5.85 -11.93 32.91
CA ASP A 354 6.22 -11.93 31.49
C ASP A 354 6.59 -13.33 30.99
N VAL A 355 7.33 -14.12 31.79
CA VAL A 355 7.66 -15.52 31.46
C VAL A 355 6.44 -16.43 31.44
N ALA A 356 5.44 -16.19 32.31
CA ALA A 356 4.18 -16.93 32.29
C ALA A 356 3.37 -16.64 31.02
N THR A 357 3.32 -15.37 30.62
CA THR A 357 2.64 -14.91 29.40
C THR A 357 3.31 -15.43 28.13
N ALA A 358 4.64 -15.48 28.10
CA ALA A 358 5.40 -16.04 26.99
C ALA A 358 5.15 -17.54 26.80
N ARG A 359 5.03 -18.32 27.90
CA ARG A 359 4.69 -19.75 27.84
C ARG A 359 3.29 -20.03 27.32
N GLU A 360 2.32 -19.17 27.65
CA GLU A 360 0.94 -19.31 27.15
C GLU A 360 0.89 -19.05 25.64
N LYS A 361 1.60 -18.02 25.15
CA LYS A 361 1.73 -17.76 23.70
C LYS A 361 2.40 -18.91 22.95
N GLN A 362 3.43 -19.52 23.54
CA GLN A 362 4.12 -20.67 22.94
C GLN A 362 3.20 -21.91 22.80
N GLN A 363 2.35 -22.19 23.79
CA GLN A 363 1.38 -23.29 23.70
C GLN A 363 0.28 -23.05 22.65
N VAL A 364 -0.13 -21.79 22.46
CA VAL A 364 -1.11 -21.43 21.42
C VAL A 364 -0.49 -21.57 20.02
N GLY A 365 0.80 -21.23 19.86
CA GLY A 365 1.55 -21.46 18.62
C GLY A 365 1.62 -22.93 18.22
N GLU A 366 2.02 -23.81 19.14
CA GLU A 366 2.09 -25.26 18.87
C GLU A 366 0.73 -25.85 18.46
N GLN A 367 -0.37 -25.38 19.04
CA GLN A 367 -1.73 -25.83 18.65
C GLN A 367 -2.14 -25.32 17.27
N ALA A 368 -1.73 -24.11 16.88
CA ALA A 368 -1.99 -23.57 15.56
C ALA A 368 -1.22 -24.32 14.48
N ASP A 369 0.04 -24.69 14.75
CA ASP A 369 0.88 -25.47 13.82
C ASP A 369 0.32 -26.88 13.61
N GLU A 370 -0.15 -27.55 14.68
CA GLU A 370 -0.83 -28.85 14.54
C GLU A 370 -2.12 -28.74 13.71
N GLN A 371 -2.87 -27.63 13.81
CA GLN A 371 -4.05 -27.41 12.98
C GLN A 371 -3.68 -27.16 11.51
N ARG A 372 -2.64 -26.36 11.24
CA ARG A 372 -2.13 -26.12 9.88
C ARG A 372 -1.68 -27.41 9.22
N GLN A 373 -0.93 -28.26 9.91
CA GLN A 373 -0.50 -29.57 9.38
C GLN A 373 -1.67 -30.52 9.08
N ARG A 374 -2.76 -30.45 9.85
CA ARG A 374 -3.97 -31.24 9.56
C ARG A 374 -4.71 -30.74 8.33
N LEU A 375 -4.76 -29.42 8.13
CA LEU A 375 -5.40 -28.81 6.96
C LEU A 375 -4.61 -29.04 5.68
N SER A 376 -3.27 -28.89 5.71
CA SER A 376 -2.42 -29.16 4.55
C SER A 376 -2.57 -30.61 4.07
N LYS A 377 -2.54 -31.56 5.00
CA LYS A 377 -2.73 -32.97 4.69
C LYS A 377 -4.13 -33.28 4.12
N ALA A 378 -5.16 -32.55 4.56
CA ALA A 378 -6.51 -32.71 4.02
C ALA A 378 -6.63 -32.14 2.60
N LEU A 379 -5.95 -31.02 2.32
CA LEU A 379 -5.90 -30.42 0.98
C LEU A 379 -5.14 -31.30 -0.02
N GLU A 380 -4.01 -31.86 0.38
CA GLU A 380 -3.22 -32.78 -0.46
C GLU A 380 -4.04 -34.02 -0.84
N GLN A 381 -4.79 -34.59 0.12
CA GLN A 381 -5.71 -35.70 -0.15
C GLN A 381 -6.83 -35.34 -1.13
N ALA A 382 -7.36 -34.11 -1.05
CA ALA A 382 -8.39 -33.64 -1.96
C ALA A 382 -7.85 -33.42 -3.38
N ALA A 383 -6.61 -32.94 -3.51
CA ALA A 383 -5.93 -32.75 -4.80
C ALA A 383 -5.68 -34.09 -5.51
N ASP A 384 -5.18 -35.10 -4.79
CA ASP A 384 -4.97 -36.45 -5.32
C ASP A 384 -6.28 -37.10 -5.80
N GLU A 385 -7.40 -36.85 -5.10
CA GLU A 385 -8.71 -37.36 -5.46
C GLU A 385 -9.26 -36.69 -6.74
N LEU A 386 -9.03 -35.39 -6.91
CA LEU A 386 -9.35 -34.64 -8.12
C LEU A 386 -8.53 -35.09 -9.33
N GLN A 387 -7.22 -35.28 -9.16
CA GLN A 387 -6.35 -35.77 -10.25
C GLN A 387 -6.72 -37.19 -10.69
N SER A 388 -7.12 -38.03 -9.73
CA SER A 388 -7.62 -39.38 -10.00
C SER A 388 -8.96 -39.38 -10.75
N GLN A 389 -9.82 -38.38 -10.56
CA GLN A 389 -11.06 -38.22 -11.33
C GLN A 389 -10.81 -37.74 -12.76
N GLN A 390 -9.86 -36.82 -12.98
CA GLN A 390 -9.50 -36.37 -14.33
C GLN A 390 -8.92 -37.50 -15.20
N GLN A 391 -8.07 -38.36 -14.64
CA GLN A 391 -7.49 -39.48 -15.40
C GLN A 391 -8.54 -40.52 -15.82
N GLN A 392 -9.68 -40.61 -15.13
CA GLN A 392 -10.77 -41.52 -15.51
C GLN A 392 -11.67 -40.97 -16.63
N GLN A 393 -11.57 -39.70 -16.98
CA GLN A 393 -12.42 -39.07 -18.00
C GLN A 393 -11.77 -38.95 -19.38
N GLN A 394 -10.50 -39.35 -19.57
CA GLN A 394 -9.91 -39.32 -20.92
C GLN A 394 -10.54 -40.40 -21.81
N PRO A 395 -11.29 -40.02 -22.86
CA PRO A 395 -11.84 -40.98 -23.81
C PRO A 395 -10.68 -41.56 -24.62
N THR A 396 -10.59 -42.88 -24.67
CA THR A 396 -9.58 -43.58 -25.46
C THR A 396 -9.92 -43.42 -26.95
N GLU A 397 -9.47 -42.32 -27.56
CA GLU A 397 -9.70 -42.03 -28.97
C GLU A 397 -8.84 -42.94 -29.84
N ARG A 398 -9.47 -44.02 -30.34
CA ARG A 398 -8.89 -44.94 -31.33
C ARG A 398 -8.88 -44.26 -32.70
N VAL A 399 -7.71 -43.82 -33.13
CA VAL A 399 -7.43 -43.39 -34.51
C VAL A 399 -7.52 -44.59 -35.49
N PRO A 400 -8.35 -44.55 -36.54
CA PRO A 400 -8.17 -45.41 -37.71
C PRO A 400 -7.34 -44.68 -38.78
N ARG A 401 -6.26 -45.32 -39.20
CA ARG A 401 -5.53 -45.03 -40.45
C ARG A 401 -6.47 -45.11 -41.65
N PRO A 402 -6.31 -44.21 -42.63
CA PRO A 402 -6.25 -44.70 -44.00
C PRO A 402 -5.10 -44.09 -44.81
N ASP A 403 -4.47 -44.97 -45.58
CA ASP A 403 -3.55 -44.65 -46.67
C ASP A 403 -4.22 -43.74 -47.70
N GLN A 404 -3.61 -42.61 -48.04
CA GLN A 404 -3.77 -42.00 -49.37
C GLN A 404 -2.48 -41.32 -49.85
N PRO A 405 -2.20 -41.36 -51.17
CA PRO A 405 -0.90 -41.03 -51.73
C PRO A 405 -0.81 -39.59 -52.24
N ASP A 406 0.43 -39.08 -52.23
CA ASP A 406 0.92 -37.87 -52.89
C ASP A 406 0.39 -37.68 -54.32
N PRO A 407 0.08 -36.43 -54.68
CA PRO A 407 0.46 -35.91 -55.99
C PRO A 407 1.37 -34.69 -55.82
N SER A 408 2.62 -34.90 -56.18
CA SER A 408 3.60 -33.88 -56.48
C SER A 408 3.21 -33.07 -57.72
N GLY A 409 3.45 -31.75 -57.69
CA GLY A 409 3.91 -31.01 -58.87
C GLY A 409 2.97 -29.95 -59.46
N ALA A 410 3.21 -28.69 -59.10
CA ALA A 410 3.22 -27.47 -59.93
C ALA A 410 3.45 -26.29 -58.97
N GLU A 411 4.66 -25.74 -58.81
CA GLU A 411 5.23 -24.70 -59.70
C GLU A 411 4.14 -23.77 -60.28
N GLN A 412 3.92 -22.62 -59.63
CA GLN A 412 4.20 -21.29 -60.18
C GLN A 412 3.46 -20.18 -59.41
N ASP A 413 4.24 -19.12 -59.18
CA ASP A 413 3.89 -17.72 -59.45
C ASP A 413 3.58 -16.76 -58.29
N ALA A 414 4.37 -15.68 -58.37
CA ALA A 414 4.10 -14.30 -57.99
C ALA A 414 3.75 -13.97 -56.52
N GLY A 415 4.76 -13.41 -55.86
CA GLY A 415 4.65 -12.44 -54.78
C GLY A 415 3.45 -11.51 -54.93
N GLN A 416 2.47 -11.74 -54.08
CA GLN A 416 1.59 -10.74 -53.53
C GLN A 416 1.74 -10.85 -52.02
N GLU A 417 2.68 -10.07 -51.47
CA GLU A 417 2.56 -9.58 -50.10
C GLU A 417 1.34 -8.65 -50.08
N GLY A 418 0.15 -9.24 -50.12
CA GLY A 418 -1.05 -8.54 -49.74
C GLY A 418 -1.01 -8.47 -48.23
N GLU A 419 -0.78 -7.26 -47.71
CA GLU A 419 -1.19 -6.91 -46.36
C GLU A 419 -2.64 -7.35 -46.21
N THR A 420 -2.85 -8.50 -45.57
CA THR A 420 -4.18 -8.94 -45.18
C THR A 420 -4.68 -7.87 -44.21
N PRO A 421 -5.75 -7.14 -44.55
CA PRO A 421 -6.28 -6.11 -43.65
C PRO A 421 -6.56 -6.77 -42.30
N GLY A 422 -6.09 -6.13 -41.22
CA GLY A 422 -6.07 -6.66 -39.86
C GLY A 422 -7.33 -7.46 -39.56
N THR A 423 -7.15 -8.77 -39.42
CA THR A 423 -8.26 -9.68 -39.12
C THR A 423 -8.64 -9.37 -37.68
N GLN A 424 -9.77 -8.69 -37.49
CA GLN A 424 -10.28 -8.41 -36.15
C GLN A 424 -10.40 -9.73 -35.37
N PRO A 425 -10.01 -9.75 -34.08
CA PRO A 425 -10.10 -10.96 -33.26
C PRO A 425 -11.54 -11.46 -33.28
N THR A 426 -11.69 -12.77 -33.49
CA THR A 426 -13.02 -13.39 -33.50
C THR A 426 -13.65 -13.30 -32.10
N VAL A 427 -14.98 -13.29 -31.99
CA VAL A 427 -15.67 -13.25 -30.67
C VAL A 427 -15.21 -14.41 -29.76
N SER A 428 -14.96 -15.59 -30.33
CA SER A 428 -14.36 -16.72 -29.62
C SER A 428 -12.97 -16.42 -29.05
N GLU A 429 -12.16 -15.72 -29.83
CA GLU A 429 -10.80 -15.33 -29.43
C GLU A 429 -10.85 -14.27 -28.33
N LEU A 430 -11.78 -13.31 -28.41
CA LEU A 430 -12.04 -12.34 -27.35
C LEU A 430 -12.53 -13.02 -26.06
N LEU A 431 -13.48 -13.95 -26.13
CA LEU A 431 -13.95 -14.71 -24.95
C LEU A 431 -12.80 -15.51 -24.32
N ARG A 432 -11.98 -16.16 -25.14
CA ARG A 432 -10.80 -16.88 -24.68
C ARG A 432 -9.76 -15.95 -24.04
N GLN A 433 -9.57 -14.77 -24.62
CA GLN A 433 -8.70 -13.73 -24.06
C GLN A 433 -9.23 -13.22 -22.72
N MET A 434 -10.53 -12.99 -22.57
CA MET A 434 -11.13 -12.60 -21.29
C MET A 434 -10.99 -13.69 -20.23
N GLN A 435 -11.21 -14.95 -20.61
CA GLN A 435 -10.99 -16.09 -19.73
C GLN A 435 -9.52 -16.16 -19.29
N GLN A 436 -8.58 -15.96 -20.22
CA GLN A 436 -7.16 -15.90 -19.90
C GLN A 436 -6.85 -14.73 -18.96
N MET A 437 -7.36 -13.52 -19.21
CA MET A 437 -7.19 -12.37 -18.32
C MET A 437 -7.77 -12.61 -16.92
N GLN A 438 -8.90 -13.31 -16.82
CA GLN A 438 -9.50 -13.67 -15.53
C GLN A 438 -8.64 -14.69 -14.77
N GLN A 439 -8.13 -15.71 -15.45
CA GLN A 439 -7.22 -16.70 -14.85
C GLN A 439 -5.90 -16.06 -14.43
N GLU A 440 -5.34 -15.18 -15.28
CA GLU A 440 -4.13 -14.43 -14.99
C GLU A 440 -4.34 -13.48 -13.80
N ALA A 441 -5.47 -12.78 -13.74
CA ALA A 441 -5.81 -11.92 -12.59
C ALA A 441 -5.93 -12.73 -11.29
N GLN A 442 -6.56 -13.92 -11.34
CA GLN A 442 -6.62 -14.81 -10.18
C GLN A 442 -5.24 -15.32 -9.76
N GLY A 443 -4.38 -15.66 -10.73
CA GLY A 443 -2.98 -16.01 -10.50
C GLY A 443 -2.21 -14.89 -9.81
N LYS A 444 -2.26 -13.68 -10.39
CA LYS A 444 -1.65 -12.47 -9.84
C LYS A 444 -2.16 -12.13 -8.44
N GLN A 445 -3.45 -12.35 -8.18
CA GLN A 445 -4.01 -12.16 -6.84
C GLN A 445 -3.45 -13.19 -5.84
N ALA A 446 -3.40 -14.48 -6.21
CA ALA A 446 -2.82 -15.52 -5.35
C ALA A 446 -1.32 -15.26 -5.08
N ASP A 447 -0.60 -14.82 -6.10
CA ASP A 447 0.82 -14.47 -6.00
C ASP A 447 1.04 -13.22 -5.13
N SER A 448 0.17 -12.21 -5.24
CA SER A 448 0.18 -11.06 -4.33
C SER A 448 -0.03 -11.47 -2.87
N GLU A 449 -0.91 -12.45 -2.61
CA GLU A 449 -1.17 -12.94 -1.26
C GLU A 449 0.03 -13.70 -0.71
N ARG A 450 0.69 -14.52 -1.55
CA ARG A 450 1.94 -15.22 -1.20
C ARG A 450 3.07 -14.25 -0.88
N LEU A 451 3.28 -13.23 -1.71
CA LEU A 451 4.28 -12.19 -1.46
C LEU A 451 4.00 -11.43 -0.15
N ARG A 452 2.73 -11.10 0.14
CA ARG A 452 2.34 -10.50 1.43
C ARG A 452 2.60 -11.45 2.60
N GLU A 453 2.36 -12.74 2.45
CA GLU A 453 2.66 -13.74 3.49
C GLU A 453 4.17 -13.87 3.71
N ALA A 454 4.97 -13.91 2.64
CA ALA A 454 6.43 -13.94 2.71
C ALA A 454 6.99 -12.66 3.38
N ALA A 455 6.51 -11.48 2.97
CA ALA A 455 6.87 -10.21 3.60
C ALA A 455 6.51 -10.19 5.09
N ARG A 456 5.33 -10.72 5.47
CA ARG A 456 4.92 -10.86 6.88
C ARG A 456 5.80 -11.85 7.64
N LYS A 457 6.17 -12.98 7.04
CA LYS A 457 7.06 -13.96 7.67
C LYS A 457 8.43 -13.34 7.93
N LEU A 458 8.98 -12.58 6.98
CA LEU A 458 10.20 -11.79 7.18
C LEU A 458 10.02 -10.77 8.30
N ALA A 459 8.91 -10.04 8.32
CA ALA A 459 8.56 -9.08 9.37
C ALA A 459 8.41 -9.73 10.75
N ASP A 460 7.91 -10.95 10.84
CA ASP A 460 7.72 -11.66 12.11
C ASP A 460 9.05 -12.14 12.71
N THR A 461 10.08 -12.35 11.89
CA THR A 461 11.44 -12.60 12.38
C THR A 461 12.14 -11.33 12.91
N MET A 462 11.51 -10.15 12.77
CA MET A 462 12.05 -8.89 13.26
C MET A 462 11.81 -8.71 14.76
N THR A 463 12.78 -8.11 15.44
CA THR A 463 12.59 -7.66 16.83
C THR A 463 11.63 -6.46 16.87
N ASP A 464 10.96 -6.23 18.00
CA ASP A 464 10.00 -5.11 18.16
C ASP A 464 10.65 -3.73 17.89
N GLN A 465 11.94 -3.59 18.20
CA GLN A 465 12.71 -2.36 17.93
C GLN A 465 12.94 -2.15 16.43
N GLN A 466 13.25 -3.22 15.70
CA GLN A 466 13.38 -3.18 14.23
C GLN A 466 12.03 -2.85 13.58
N LYS A 467 10.93 -3.42 14.08
CA LYS A 467 9.57 -3.08 13.61
C LYS A 467 9.24 -1.60 13.78
N GLN A 468 9.67 -0.96 14.88
CA GLN A 468 9.48 0.47 15.09
C GLN A 468 10.30 1.32 14.11
N GLN A 469 11.55 0.96 13.85
CA GLN A 469 12.39 1.66 12.87
C GLN A 469 11.82 1.55 11.46
N LEU A 470 11.34 0.36 11.06
CA LEU A 470 10.67 0.14 9.78
C LEU A 470 9.41 1.03 9.66
N LEU A 471 8.61 1.11 10.72
CA LEU A 471 7.40 1.93 10.74
C LEU A 471 7.73 3.43 10.62
N GLU A 472 8.78 3.89 11.30
CA GLU A 472 9.28 5.26 11.19
C GLU A 472 9.77 5.57 9.77
N GLN A 473 10.55 4.67 9.17
CA GLN A 473 11.05 4.84 7.81
C GLN A 473 9.90 4.85 6.78
N TRP A 474 8.93 3.95 6.92
CA TRP A 474 7.75 3.89 6.06
C TRP A 474 6.88 5.14 6.18
N MET A 475 6.63 5.62 7.41
CA MET A 475 5.94 6.89 7.63
C MET A 475 6.71 8.08 7.04
N ARG A 476 8.04 8.03 7.03
CA ARG A 476 8.87 9.08 6.44
C ARG A 476 8.74 9.11 4.91
N MET A 477 8.73 7.95 4.26
CA MET A 477 8.54 7.85 2.81
C MET A 477 7.13 8.25 2.37
N GLN A 478 6.09 7.96 3.16
CA GLN A 478 4.73 8.41 2.84
C GLN A 478 4.49 9.89 3.14
N GLY A 479 5.32 10.51 3.98
CA GLY A 479 5.11 11.88 4.45
C GLY A 479 5.72 12.96 3.56
N THR A 480 6.55 12.62 2.57
CA THR A 480 7.31 13.61 1.79
C THR A 480 6.53 14.28 0.66
N ASP A 481 5.41 13.71 0.21
CA ASP A 481 4.76 14.19 -1.02
C ASP A 481 3.54 15.10 -0.80
N GLN A 482 3.12 15.37 0.45
CA GLN A 482 1.80 16.00 0.69
C GLN A 482 1.77 17.43 1.24
N ASP A 483 2.89 18.08 1.58
CA ASP A 483 2.87 19.41 2.23
C ASP A 483 4.04 20.34 1.83
N LYS A 484 4.24 20.62 0.53
CA LYS A 484 4.97 21.83 0.10
C LYS A 484 3.95 22.91 -0.32
N PRO A 485 3.69 23.95 0.50
CA PRO A 485 2.84 25.06 0.09
C PRO A 485 3.52 25.90 -1.00
N ASP A 486 2.84 26.06 -2.14
CA ASP A 486 3.19 26.92 -3.27
C ASP A 486 3.60 28.33 -2.81
N THR A 487 4.91 28.57 -2.76
CA THR A 487 5.44 29.92 -2.57
C THR A 487 5.84 30.46 -3.95
N PRO A 488 5.18 31.50 -4.47
CA PRO A 488 5.48 32.00 -5.82
C PRO A 488 6.90 32.59 -5.88
N PRO A 489 7.66 32.38 -6.97
CA PRO A 489 9.03 32.82 -7.06
C PRO A 489 9.13 34.36 -7.09
N GLU A 490 9.85 34.91 -6.11
CA GLU A 490 10.23 36.32 -6.11
C GLU A 490 11.15 36.63 -7.31
N ARG A 491 10.63 37.44 -8.22
CA ARG A 491 11.39 38.05 -9.32
C ARG A 491 12.48 38.99 -8.78
N LEU A 492 13.70 38.49 -8.65
CA LEU A 492 14.90 39.33 -8.50
C LEU A 492 15.28 39.94 -9.86
N GLY A 493 14.91 41.21 -10.04
CA GLY A 493 15.31 42.03 -11.17
C GLY A 493 16.79 42.41 -11.12
N GLY A 494 17.63 41.72 -11.90
CA GLY A 494 19.01 42.11 -12.18
C GLY A 494 19.09 43.23 -13.22
N ARG A 495 19.37 44.45 -12.77
CA ARG A 495 19.65 45.63 -13.60
C ARG A 495 21.14 45.68 -13.90
N GLY A 496 21.52 45.47 -15.16
CA GLY A 496 22.89 45.57 -15.64
C GLY A 496 23.44 47.00 -15.59
N ASP A 497 24.73 47.11 -15.28
CA ASP A 497 25.56 48.28 -15.51
C ASP A 497 26.87 47.84 -16.20
N PRO A 498 27.22 48.39 -17.39
CA PRO A 498 28.45 48.04 -18.07
C PRO A 498 29.52 49.12 -17.84
N GLY A 499 30.69 48.70 -17.37
CA GLY A 499 31.93 49.39 -17.68
C GLY A 499 32.84 49.66 -16.49
N SER A 500 33.96 48.96 -16.45
CA SER A 500 35.29 49.58 -16.27
C SER A 500 36.39 48.55 -16.45
N GLU A 501 37.06 48.62 -17.59
CA GLU A 501 38.44 48.18 -17.74
C GLU A 501 39.33 48.97 -16.78
N LYS A 502 40.20 48.28 -16.02
CA LYS A 502 41.67 48.52 -15.99
C LYS A 502 42.37 47.64 -14.95
N ASP A 503 43.32 46.88 -15.48
CA ASP A 503 44.65 46.53 -14.97
C ASP A 503 44.95 46.64 -13.47
N GLY A 504 45.51 45.53 -12.96
CA GLY A 504 46.74 45.60 -12.18
C GLY A 504 46.65 45.01 -10.78
N ASP A 505 47.45 43.96 -10.56
CA ASP A 505 48.12 43.56 -9.32
C ASP A 505 47.47 43.99 -8.01
N LEU A 506 46.99 43.01 -7.23
CA LEU A 506 47.19 42.91 -5.77
C LEU A 506 46.62 41.57 -5.26
N LEU A 507 47.41 40.51 -5.44
CA LEU A 507 47.39 39.38 -4.52
C LEU A 507 47.99 39.85 -3.19
N GLU A 508 47.44 39.37 -2.08
CA GLU A 508 47.80 39.68 -0.67
C GLU A 508 47.29 41.02 -0.12
N GLN A 509 46.06 41.00 0.42
CA GLN A 509 45.70 41.45 1.79
C GLN A 509 44.20 41.80 1.85
N GLN A 510 43.36 40.83 2.26
CA GLN A 510 42.12 41.09 3.01
C GLN A 510 41.47 39.76 3.45
N ARG A 511 42.12 39.07 4.39
CA ARG A 511 41.43 38.15 5.31
C ARG A 511 41.06 38.94 6.56
N THR A 512 39.94 39.65 6.52
CA THR A 512 39.31 40.19 7.74
C THR A 512 37.81 40.30 7.59
N ARG A 513 37.11 39.49 8.39
CA ARG A 513 35.79 39.71 9.01
C ARG A 513 34.59 39.83 8.07
N LEU A 514 34.06 38.66 7.68
CA LEU A 514 32.62 38.50 7.50
C LEU A 514 31.95 38.60 8.89
N PRO A 515 30.85 39.36 9.04
CA PRO A 515 30.03 39.29 10.24
C PRO A 515 29.37 37.90 10.33
N PRO A 516 29.15 37.35 11.54
CA PRO A 516 28.41 36.10 11.67
C PRO A 516 26.99 36.27 11.11
N PRO A 517 26.38 35.21 10.55
CA PRO A 517 24.97 35.24 10.17
C PRO A 517 24.17 35.66 11.40
N ALA A 518 23.24 36.61 11.20
CA ALA A 518 22.27 36.94 12.22
C ALA A 518 21.39 35.71 12.42
N PHE A 519 21.51 35.07 13.58
CA PHE A 519 20.55 34.08 14.02
C PHE A 519 19.22 34.81 14.21
N GLU A 520 18.23 34.42 13.41
CA GLU A 520 16.83 34.75 13.69
C GLU A 520 16.40 33.80 14.80
N ASP A 521 16.30 34.33 16.03
CA ASP A 521 15.73 33.60 17.16
C ASP A 521 14.31 33.19 16.76
N VAL A 522 14.11 31.90 16.47
CA VAL A 522 12.79 31.31 16.28
C VAL A 522 12.06 31.44 17.61
N ASP A 523 11.20 32.44 17.72
CA ASP A 523 10.38 32.66 18.90
C ASP A 523 9.33 31.55 18.97
N LEU A 524 9.62 30.51 19.78
CA LEU A 524 8.73 29.38 20.05
C LEU A 524 7.37 29.80 20.64
N ARG A 525 7.16 31.09 20.93
CA ARG A 525 5.86 31.64 21.31
C ARG A 525 4.88 31.75 20.14
N ASP A 526 5.37 31.88 18.90
CA ASP A 526 4.50 31.89 17.71
C ASP A 526 4.01 30.48 17.35
N LEU A 527 4.79 29.43 17.66
CA LEU A 527 4.33 28.05 17.53
C LEU A 527 3.15 27.76 18.46
N ASP A 528 3.15 28.38 19.64
CA ASP A 528 2.08 28.26 20.64
C ASP A 528 0.82 29.06 20.24
N GLU A 529 0.99 30.13 19.46
CA GLU A 529 -0.09 30.90 18.82
C GLU A 529 -0.68 30.12 17.62
N GLN A 530 0.16 29.43 16.85
CA GLN A 530 -0.23 28.60 15.70
C GLN A 530 -0.90 27.28 16.14
N ILE A 531 -0.41 26.65 17.22
CA ILE A 531 -1.08 25.52 17.87
C ILE A 531 -2.40 25.98 18.49
N ARG A 532 -2.46 27.17 19.10
CA ARG A 532 -3.73 27.76 19.56
C ARG A 532 -4.69 28.03 18.40
N GLN A 533 -4.23 28.55 17.27
CA GLN A 533 -5.05 28.76 16.07
C GLN A 533 -5.54 27.43 15.49
N ASN A 534 -4.69 26.40 15.39
CA ASN A 534 -5.08 25.09 14.88
C ASN A 534 -6.04 24.36 15.85
N GLN A 535 -5.84 24.47 17.16
CA GLN A 535 -6.77 23.96 18.16
C GLN A 535 -8.08 24.77 18.20
N GLN A 536 -8.02 26.07 17.89
CA GLN A 536 -9.20 26.92 17.75
C GLN A 536 -9.99 26.53 16.51
N VAL A 537 -9.35 26.26 15.37
CA VAL A 537 -10.00 25.74 14.16
C VAL A 537 -10.65 24.37 14.39
N ILE A 538 -9.99 23.45 15.11
CA ILE A 538 -10.57 22.13 15.45
C ILE A 538 -11.71 22.26 16.46
N ALA A 539 -11.58 23.13 17.46
CA ALA A 539 -12.66 23.42 18.41
C ALA A 539 -13.84 24.16 17.74
N GLU A 540 -13.57 25.00 16.75
CA GLU A 540 -14.54 25.75 15.94
C GLU A 540 -15.29 24.81 14.98
N TRP A 541 -14.59 23.84 14.38
CA TRP A 541 -15.19 22.74 13.60
C TRP A 541 -16.09 21.82 14.45
N LEU A 542 -15.70 21.56 15.70
CA LEU A 542 -16.43 20.68 16.62
C LEU A 542 -17.53 21.38 17.44
N SER A 543 -17.50 22.72 17.56
CA SER A 543 -18.43 23.49 18.39
C SER A 543 -19.76 23.80 17.72
N GLY A 544 -19.83 23.81 16.39
CA GLY A 544 -21.08 23.87 15.62
C GLY A 544 -21.91 25.14 15.78
N GLU A 545 -21.35 26.24 16.30
CA GLU A 545 -22.03 27.54 16.22
C GLU A 545 -21.80 28.16 14.83
N PRO A 546 -22.88 28.54 14.11
CA PRO A 546 -22.72 29.20 12.82
C PRO A 546 -22.11 30.59 13.03
N PHE A 547 -21.03 30.87 12.30
CA PHE A 547 -20.37 32.17 12.27
C PHE A 547 -21.38 33.25 11.81
N GLU A 548 -21.80 34.12 12.73
CA GLU A 548 -22.62 35.30 12.42
C GLU A 548 -21.77 36.30 11.61
N GLY A 549 -21.75 36.14 10.29
CA GLY A 549 -21.13 37.12 9.37
C GLY A 549 -20.31 36.55 8.22
N ALA A 550 -20.15 35.23 8.10
CA ALA A 550 -19.47 34.62 6.95
C ALA A 550 -20.54 34.34 5.88
N PRO A 551 -20.38 34.83 4.64
CA PRO A 551 -21.29 34.47 3.57
C PRO A 551 -21.20 32.95 3.40
N ALA A 552 -22.31 32.24 3.60
CA ALA A 552 -22.40 30.83 3.26
C ALA A 552 -21.89 30.65 1.81
N PRO A 553 -21.06 29.64 1.52
CA PRO A 553 -20.67 29.34 0.14
C PRO A 553 -21.90 28.80 -0.61
N ALA A 554 -22.77 29.71 -1.03
CA ALA A 554 -23.93 29.46 -1.86
C ALA A 554 -23.45 29.34 -3.30
N GLY A 555 -22.70 28.29 -3.58
CA GLY A 555 -22.17 27.98 -4.91
C GLY A 555 -22.09 26.47 -5.12
N ALA A 556 -22.15 26.07 -6.40
CA ALA A 556 -22.06 24.66 -6.82
C ALA A 556 -20.85 23.91 -6.21
N GLY A 557 -19.78 24.62 -5.85
CA GLY A 557 -18.59 24.06 -5.20
C GLY A 557 -18.84 23.49 -3.79
N GLY A 558 -19.76 24.04 -3.00
CA GLY A 558 -20.02 23.55 -1.63
C GLY A 558 -20.55 22.11 -1.60
N ARG A 559 -21.42 21.77 -2.55
CA ARG A 559 -21.96 20.40 -2.70
C ARG A 559 -20.90 19.42 -3.20
N ALA A 560 -20.00 19.85 -4.08
CA ALA A 560 -18.91 19.02 -4.56
C ALA A 560 -17.89 18.74 -3.45
N ALA A 561 -17.58 19.73 -2.61
CA ALA A 561 -16.69 19.56 -1.47
C ALA A 561 -17.26 18.58 -0.42
N VAL A 562 -18.55 18.69 -0.09
CA VAL A 562 -19.19 17.77 0.87
C VAL A 562 -19.26 16.33 0.33
N ARG A 563 -19.47 16.15 -0.98
CA ARG A 563 -19.42 14.81 -1.61
C ARG A 563 -18.02 14.21 -1.62
N ARG A 564 -16.98 15.00 -1.92
CA ARG A 564 -15.57 14.55 -1.82
C ARG A 564 -15.21 14.14 -0.39
N ALA A 565 -15.59 14.95 0.61
CA ALA A 565 -15.34 14.64 2.01
C ALA A 565 -16.09 13.39 2.48
N ARG A 566 -17.34 13.17 2.01
CA ARG A 566 -18.11 11.96 2.27
C ARG A 566 -17.40 10.72 1.71
N ASN A 567 -16.99 10.76 0.44
CA ASN A 567 -16.33 9.62 -0.22
C ASN A 567 -15.03 9.24 0.49
N ALA A 568 -14.21 10.24 0.86
CA ALA A 568 -12.98 10.01 1.63
C ALA A 568 -13.28 9.38 3.00
N ALA A 569 -14.31 9.84 3.71
CA ALA A 569 -14.70 9.29 4.99
C ALA A 569 -15.29 7.88 4.90
N GLU A 570 -16.04 7.56 3.84
CA GLU A 570 -16.54 6.21 3.56
C GLU A 570 -15.40 5.25 3.22
N GLN A 571 -14.42 5.68 2.42
CA GLN A 571 -13.23 4.90 2.11
C GLN A 571 -12.37 4.63 3.36
N ALA A 572 -12.25 5.61 4.28
CA ALA A 572 -11.57 5.42 5.56
C ALA A 572 -12.32 4.44 6.50
N VAL A 573 -13.65 4.40 6.42
CA VAL A 573 -14.48 3.42 7.12
C VAL A 573 -14.31 2.02 6.52
N GLU A 574 -14.28 1.90 5.19
CA GLU A 574 -14.12 0.64 4.47
C GLU A 574 -12.74 0.01 4.69
N LYS A 575 -11.68 0.82 4.59
CA LYS A 575 -10.30 0.42 4.90
C LYS A 575 -10.06 0.17 6.40
N SER A 576 -11.09 0.28 7.24
CA SER A 576 -11.02 0.08 8.70
C SER A 576 -9.99 0.97 9.41
N ILE A 577 -9.62 2.10 8.80
CA ILE A 577 -8.72 3.11 9.37
C ILE A 577 -9.39 3.74 10.60
N VAL A 578 -10.72 3.89 10.55
CA VAL A 578 -11.53 4.33 11.69
C VAL A 578 -12.04 3.13 12.48
N PRO A 579 -11.95 3.13 13.83
CA PRO A 579 -12.53 2.07 14.65
C PRO A 579 -14.02 1.83 14.35
N SER A 580 -14.43 0.56 14.28
CA SER A 580 -15.78 0.12 13.88
C SER A 580 -16.93 0.78 14.64
N ARG A 581 -16.71 1.17 15.90
CA ARG A 581 -17.69 1.89 16.72
C ARG A 581 -18.08 3.28 16.18
N TYR A 582 -17.27 3.87 15.29
CA TYR A 582 -17.54 5.19 14.70
C TYR A 582 -18.10 5.11 13.26
N HIS A 583 -18.13 3.92 12.66
CA HIS A 583 -18.58 3.73 11.26
C HIS A 583 -19.99 4.27 11.04
N GLU A 584 -20.94 3.89 11.91
CA GLU A 584 -22.33 4.34 11.80
C GLU A 584 -22.48 5.85 12.07
N PHE A 585 -21.64 6.40 12.95
CA PHE A 585 -21.66 7.83 13.28
C PHE A 585 -21.20 8.68 12.10
N ILE A 586 -20.09 8.31 11.46
CA ILE A 586 -19.53 9.01 10.30
C ILE A 586 -20.52 9.01 9.14
N ARG A 587 -21.09 7.85 8.80
CA ARG A 587 -22.11 7.74 7.75
C ARG A 587 -23.32 8.63 8.05
N ARG A 588 -23.83 8.59 9.29
CA ARG A 588 -24.99 9.40 9.72
C ARG A 588 -24.69 10.91 9.72
N TYR A 589 -23.44 11.30 9.99
CA TYR A 589 -23.01 12.70 9.96
C TYR A 589 -23.05 13.25 8.53
N PHE A 590 -22.40 12.58 7.57
CA PHE A 590 -22.38 13.02 6.18
C PHE A 590 -23.77 12.96 5.52
N ASP A 591 -24.58 11.94 5.81
CA ASP A 591 -25.98 11.88 5.35
C ASP A 591 -26.82 13.07 5.84
N ARG A 592 -26.56 13.55 7.07
CA ARG A 592 -27.26 14.72 7.62
C ARG A 592 -26.77 16.01 6.98
N LEU A 593 -25.48 16.10 6.69
CA LEU A 593 -24.85 17.24 6.04
C LEU A 593 -25.38 17.41 4.61
N GLU A 594 -25.50 16.32 3.85
CA GLU A 594 -26.10 16.32 2.52
C GLU A 594 -27.59 16.72 2.55
N LYS A 595 -28.38 16.14 3.47
CA LYS A 595 -29.78 16.55 3.67
C LYS A 595 -29.95 18.03 4.02
N SER A 596 -28.99 18.60 4.75
CA SER A 596 -29.03 20.02 5.09
C SER A 596 -28.78 20.93 3.88
N LEU A 597 -28.00 20.46 2.89
CA LEU A 597 -27.75 21.15 1.63
C LEU A 597 -28.91 21.03 0.63
N ASP A 598 -29.73 19.98 0.76
CA ASP A 598 -30.93 19.77 -0.06
C ASP A 598 -32.17 20.46 0.49
N THR A 599 -32.17 20.85 1.76
CA THR A 599 -33.28 21.60 2.34
C THR A 599 -33.15 23.06 1.86
N PRO A 600 -34.06 23.55 0.98
CA PRO A 600 -34.00 24.93 0.55
C PRO A 600 -34.10 25.84 1.77
N PRO A 601 -33.34 26.96 1.84
CA PRO A 601 -33.43 27.88 2.96
C PRO A 601 -34.89 28.27 3.11
N THR A 602 -35.50 27.88 4.22
CA THR A 602 -36.90 28.18 4.49
C THR A 602 -36.98 29.69 4.57
N ALA A 603 -37.61 30.31 3.57
CA ALA A 603 -37.77 31.76 3.50
C ALA A 603 -38.32 32.23 4.85
N MET A 604 -37.48 32.95 5.60
CA MET A 604 -37.89 33.57 6.85
C MET A 604 -39.10 34.46 6.50
N PRO A 605 -40.23 34.33 7.22
CA PRO A 605 -41.36 35.20 6.96
C PRO A 605 -40.91 36.65 7.20
N ASP A 606 -40.99 37.48 6.16
CA ASP A 606 -40.71 38.90 6.22
C ASP A 606 -41.40 39.50 7.45
N THR A 607 -40.62 39.81 8.47
CA THR A 607 -41.08 40.62 9.59
C THR A 607 -41.14 42.05 9.11
N ASP A 608 -42.21 42.36 8.38
CA ASP A 608 -42.58 43.71 7.98
C ASP A 608 -43.00 44.47 9.25
N GLY A 609 -41.99 45.04 9.91
CA GLY A 609 -42.12 45.89 11.07
C GLY A 609 -42.74 47.23 10.69
N GLY A 610 -44.07 47.27 10.67
CA GLY A 610 -44.82 48.52 10.68
C GLY A 610 -44.55 49.30 11.97
N THR A 611 -43.82 50.40 11.86
CA THR A 611 -43.75 51.45 12.86
C THR A 611 -45.05 52.26 12.88
N GLN A 612 -45.74 52.24 14.03
CA GLN A 612 -46.58 53.34 14.52
C GLN A 612 -45.85 54.06 15.65
#